data_AF-A0A920VW60-F1
#
_entry.id   AF-A0A920VW60-F1
#
_cell.length_a   1.000
_cell.length_b   1.000
_cell.length_c   1.000
_cell.angle_alpha   90.00
_cell.angle_beta   90.00
_cell.angle_gamma   90.00
#
_symmetry.space_group_name_H-M   'P 1'
#
loop_
_entity.id
_entity.type
_entity.pdbx_description
1 polymer ?
#
loop_
_entity_poly.entity_id
_entity_poly.type
_entity_poly.pdbx_seq_one_letter_code
_entity_poly.pdbx_strand_id
1 'polypeptide(L)'
;MVSTHGNIEAQISSLVNAWEWNENDLIPLILPLHHIHGIINSLSCPLWIGAKVDILGAFEVEKVVKAVCENNYTVFTAVPTIYFSLIDKLEGMDKKELDLTQKKNLKP
;
A
#
# COMPACT_ATOMS: atom_id res chain seq x y z
N MET A 1 -5.85 -24.28 -5.19
CA MET A 1 -4.47 -24.45 -4.66
C MET A 1 -4.57 -24.54 -3.16
N VAL A 2 -3.91 -25.52 -2.53
CA VAL A 2 -3.89 -25.67 -1.06
C VAL A 2 -2.57 -25.11 -0.55
N SER A 3 -2.60 -24.23 0.44
CA SER A 3 -1.41 -23.69 1.11
C SER A 3 -1.42 -24.13 2.57
N THR A 4 -0.29 -24.62 3.07
CA THR A 4 -0.12 -24.90 4.49
C THR A 4 0.32 -23.64 5.24
N HIS A 5 0.22 -23.66 6.58
CA HIS A 5 0.77 -22.59 7.42
C HIS A 5 2.26 -22.36 7.15
N GLY A 6 3.05 -23.43 6.98
CA GLY A 6 4.47 -23.32 6.66
C GLY A 6 4.72 -22.67 5.28
N ASN A 7 3.83 -22.88 4.30
CA ASN A 7 3.94 -22.18 3.02
C ASN A 7 3.65 -20.69 3.16
N ILE A 8 2.69 -20.31 4.01
CA ILE A 8 2.31 -18.92 4.26
C ILE A 8 3.44 -18.21 5.01
N GLU A 9 3.96 -18.82 6.07
CA GLU A 9 5.10 -18.30 6.84
C GLU A 9 6.32 -18.08 5.94
N ALA A 10 6.69 -19.07 5.13
CA ALA A 10 7.84 -18.95 4.22
C ALA A 10 7.67 -17.80 3.21
N GLN A 11 6.44 -17.55 2.71
CA GLN A 11 6.16 -16.44 1.81
C GLN A 11 6.29 -15.09 2.54
N ILE A 12 5.68 -14.98 3.72
CA ILE A 12 5.72 -13.75 4.52
C ILE A 12 7.15 -13.42 4.91
N SER A 13 7.89 -14.38 5.49
CA SER A 13 9.27 -14.16 5.94
C SER A 13 10.19 -13.77 4.78
N SER A 14 9.99 -14.37 3.61
CA SER A 14 10.78 -14.05 2.41
C SER A 14 10.51 -12.62 1.93
N LEU A 15 9.24 -12.19 1.89
CA LEU A 15 8.86 -10.85 1.44
C LEU A 15 9.30 -9.77 2.43
N VAL A 16 9.05 -9.99 3.72
CA VAL A 16 9.48 -9.09 4.80
C VAL A 16 10.99 -8.85 4.75
N ASN A 17 11.78 -9.92 4.59
CA ASN A 17 13.23 -9.81 4.49
C ASN A 17 13.67 -9.14 3.17
N ALA A 18 13.12 -9.55 2.03
CA ALA A 18 13.53 -9.05 0.73
C ALA A 18 13.21 -7.57 0.50
N TRP A 19 12.13 -7.07 1.11
CA TRP A 19 11.68 -5.69 0.96
C TRP A 19 11.95 -4.83 2.21
N GLU A 20 12.68 -5.38 3.18
CA GLU A 20 13.12 -4.68 4.40
C GLU A 20 11.97 -4.00 5.17
N TRP A 21 10.85 -4.71 5.31
CA TRP A 21 9.69 -4.20 6.05
C TRP A 21 10.05 -4.00 7.51
N ASN A 22 9.53 -2.94 8.10
CA ASN A 22 9.76 -2.60 9.50
C ASN A 22 8.46 -2.13 10.18
N GLU A 23 8.45 -2.14 11.51
CA GLU A 23 7.27 -1.87 12.34
C GLU A 23 6.71 -0.45 12.18
N ASN A 24 7.47 0.48 11.60
CA ASN A 24 7.03 1.85 11.35
C ASN A 24 6.31 1.99 10.01
N ASP A 25 6.21 0.92 9.22
CA ASP A 25 5.54 0.99 7.93
C ASP A 25 4.04 1.23 8.07
N LEU A 26 3.50 2.03 7.13
CA LEU A 26 2.08 2.31 7.00
C LEU A 26 1.61 2.00 5.58
N ILE A 27 0.69 1.05 5.46
CA ILE A 27 0.26 0.47 4.17
C ILE A 27 -1.22 0.80 3.93
N PRO A 28 -1.57 1.41 2.79
CA PRO A 28 -2.97 1.51 2.36
C PRO A 28 -3.39 0.19 1.70
N LEU A 29 -4.27 -0.55 2.34
CA LEU A 29 -4.86 -1.77 1.77
C LEU A 29 -6.01 -1.40 0.82
N ILE A 30 -5.70 -1.41 -0.47
CA ILE A 30 -6.62 -1.13 -1.59
C ILE A 30 -6.88 -2.37 -2.48
N LEU A 31 -6.29 -3.50 -2.11
CA LEU A 31 -6.23 -4.71 -2.93
C LEU A 31 -7.16 -5.80 -2.38
N PRO A 32 -7.76 -6.63 -3.26
CA PRO A 32 -8.66 -7.69 -2.80
C PRO A 32 -7.94 -8.76 -1.98
N LEU A 33 -8.52 -9.12 -0.83
CA LEU A 33 -7.97 -10.13 0.08
C LEU A 33 -8.16 -11.58 -0.39
N HIS A 34 -8.91 -11.83 -1.46
CA HIS A 34 -9.03 -13.17 -2.03
C HIS A 34 -7.85 -13.51 -2.96
N HIS A 35 -6.92 -12.58 -3.18
CA HIS A 35 -5.71 -12.79 -3.97
C HIS A 35 -4.46 -12.59 -3.11
N ILE A 36 -3.41 -13.35 -3.44
CA ILE A 36 -2.13 -13.39 -2.71
C ILE A 36 -1.52 -12.01 -2.48
N HIS A 37 -1.61 -11.13 -3.48
CA HIS A 37 -1.05 -9.79 -3.38
C HIS A 37 -1.76 -8.93 -2.33
N GLY A 38 -3.07 -9.10 -2.13
CA GLY A 38 -3.80 -8.40 -1.06
C GLY A 38 -3.59 -9.06 0.31
N ILE A 39 -3.77 -10.38 0.40
CA ILE A 39 -3.75 -11.08 1.70
C ILE A 39 -2.36 -11.31 2.27
N ILE A 40 -1.39 -11.77 1.46
CA ILE A 40 -0.04 -12.01 1.95
C ILE A 40 0.72 -10.70 2.01
N ASN A 41 0.81 -10.01 0.88
CA ASN A 41 1.73 -8.89 0.75
C ASN A 41 1.20 -7.63 1.46
N SER A 42 -0.01 -7.17 1.14
CA SER A 42 -0.54 -5.91 1.71
C SER A 42 -1.13 -6.03 3.12
N LEU A 43 -1.39 -7.25 3.62
CA LEU A 43 -2.00 -7.47 4.94
C LEU A 43 -1.16 -8.33 5.87
N SER A 44 -0.72 -9.52 5.45
CA SER A 44 -0.04 -10.45 6.38
C SER A 44 1.41 -10.03 6.66
N CYS A 45 2.17 -9.59 5.65
CA CYS A 45 3.52 -9.05 5.84
C CYS A 45 3.59 -7.89 6.85
N PRO A 46 2.75 -6.83 6.74
CA PRO A 46 2.78 -5.75 7.73
C PRO A 46 2.40 -6.23 9.12
N LEU A 47 1.36 -7.06 9.23
CA LEU A 47 0.91 -7.55 10.53
C LEU A 47 1.95 -8.46 11.19
N TRP A 48 2.73 -9.21 10.41
CA TRP A 48 3.79 -10.07 10.91
C TRP A 48 4.90 -9.30 11.64
N ILE A 49 5.25 -8.11 11.15
CA ILE A 49 6.29 -7.26 11.75
C ILE A 49 5.74 -6.14 12.65
N GLY A 50 4.41 -6.08 12.87
CA GLY A 50 3.79 -5.09 13.76
C GLY A 50 3.55 -3.71 13.14
N ALA A 51 3.61 -3.60 11.81
CA ALA A 51 3.30 -2.39 11.07
C ALA A 51 1.79 -2.11 11.03
N LYS A 52 1.44 -0.93 10.50
CA LYS A 52 0.07 -0.45 10.43
C LYS A 52 -0.50 -0.65 9.03
N VAL A 53 -1.73 -1.16 8.98
CA VAL A 53 -2.51 -1.28 7.75
C VAL A 53 -3.73 -0.37 7.85
N ASP A 54 -3.88 0.54 6.89
CA ASP A 54 -5.06 1.35 6.72
C ASP A 54 -5.98 0.72 5.67
N ILE A 55 -7.14 0.22 6.10
CA ILE A 55 -8.05 -0.54 5.24
C ILE A 55 -8.95 0.42 4.48
N LEU A 56 -8.53 0.77 3.25
CA LEU A 56 -9.30 1.63 2.36
C LEU A 56 -10.38 0.87 1.57
N GLY A 57 -10.29 -0.46 1.48
CA GLY A 57 -11.28 -1.28 0.77
C GLY A 57 -10.98 -1.39 -0.72
N ALA A 58 -12.01 -1.44 -1.58
CA ALA A 58 -11.80 -1.53 -3.02
C ALA A 58 -11.11 -0.26 -3.55
N PHE A 59 -10.25 -0.43 -4.56
CA PHE A 59 -9.56 0.68 -5.19
C PHE A 59 -10.53 1.68 -5.81
N GLU A 60 -10.45 2.92 -5.34
CA GLU A 60 -11.14 4.08 -5.90
C GLU A 60 -10.12 5.22 -5.98
N VAL A 61 -9.81 5.68 -7.20
CA VAL A 61 -8.68 6.59 -7.44
C VAL A 61 -8.74 7.86 -6.59
N GLU A 62 -9.92 8.48 -6.47
CA GLU A 62 -10.13 9.70 -5.66
C GLU A 62 -9.88 9.45 -4.17
N LYS A 63 -10.36 8.32 -3.66
CA LYS A 63 -10.20 7.93 -2.26
C LYS A 63 -8.73 7.69 -1.94
N VAL A 64 -8.01 7.00 -2.84
CA VAL A 64 -6.58 6.70 -2.66
C VAL A 64 -5.75 7.97 -2.73
N VAL A 65 -5.97 8.84 -3.73
CA VAL A 65 -5.27 10.12 -3.83
C VAL A 65 -5.49 10.93 -2.57
N LYS A 66 -6.74 11.09 -2.11
CA LYS A 66 -7.06 11.79 -0.88
C LYS A 66 -6.33 11.20 0.33
N ALA A 67 -6.39 9.87 0.49
CA ALA A 67 -5.75 9.19 1.62
C ALA A 67 -4.23 9.39 1.62
N VAL A 68 -3.59 9.32 0.44
CA VAL A 68 -2.15 9.57 0.28
C VAL A 68 -1.79 11.03 0.59
N CYS A 69 -2.68 11.98 0.30
CA CYS A 69 -2.50 13.39 0.70
C CYS A 69 -2.67 13.61 2.23
N GLU A 70 -3.43 12.75 2.89
CA GLU A 70 -3.80 12.90 4.29
C GLU A 70 -2.85 12.16 5.24
N ASN A 71 -2.31 11.03 4.80
CA ASN A 71 -1.51 10.10 5.59
C ASN A 71 -0.09 9.92 5.01
N ASN A 72 0.86 9.58 5.87
CA ASN A 72 2.25 9.32 5.50
C ASN A 72 2.46 7.82 5.23
N TYR A 73 1.84 7.28 4.17
CA TYR A 73 2.09 5.89 3.77
C TYR A 73 3.56 5.70 3.37
N THR A 74 4.19 4.64 3.86
CA THR A 74 5.60 4.35 3.58
C THR A 74 5.77 3.28 2.51
N VAL A 75 4.78 2.39 2.38
CA VAL A 75 4.78 1.30 1.40
C VAL A 75 3.46 1.29 0.66
N PHE A 76 3.52 1.37 -0.67
CA PHE A 76 2.35 1.33 -1.55
C PHE A 76 2.41 0.10 -2.47
N THR A 77 1.57 -0.88 -2.21
CA THR A 77 1.46 -2.08 -3.03
C THR A 77 0.32 -1.92 -4.04
N ALA A 78 0.63 -2.03 -5.33
CA ALA A 78 -0.35 -1.89 -6.40
C ALA A 78 0.04 -2.68 -7.65
N VAL A 79 -0.95 -2.88 -8.53
CA VAL A 79 -0.79 -3.52 -9.84
C VAL A 79 -0.68 -2.47 -10.95
N PRO A 80 -0.16 -2.81 -12.15
CA PRO A 80 0.07 -1.85 -13.23
C PRO A 80 -1.13 -0.95 -13.57
N THR A 81 -2.34 -1.50 -13.59
CA THR A 81 -3.57 -0.74 -13.91
C THR A 81 -3.88 0.34 -12.88
N ILE A 82 -3.61 0.09 -11.60
CA ILE A 82 -3.77 1.10 -10.54
C ILE A 82 -2.77 2.24 -10.75
N TYR A 83 -1.52 1.93 -11.10
CA TYR A 83 -0.52 2.96 -11.40
C TYR A 83 -0.94 3.83 -12.58
N PHE A 84 -1.45 3.25 -13.67
CA PHE A 84 -1.97 4.04 -14.80
C PHE A 84 -3.13 4.93 -14.39
N SER A 85 -4.11 4.43 -13.63
CA SER A 85 -5.23 5.25 -13.13
C SER A 85 -4.76 6.41 -12.23
N LEU A 86 -3.72 6.20 -11.42
CA LEU A 86 -3.13 7.25 -10.60
C LEU A 86 -2.39 8.29 -11.46
N ILE A 87 -1.60 7.86 -12.44
CA ILE A 87 -0.89 8.76 -13.36
C ILE A 87 -1.90 9.64 -14.11
N ASP A 88 -2.91 9.04 -14.74
CA ASP A 88 -3.95 9.76 -15.47
C ASP A 88 -4.66 10.80 -14.58
N LYS A 89 -4.97 10.41 -13.33
CA LYS A 89 -5.59 11.32 -12.37
C LYS A 89 -4.66 12.48 -12.00
N LEU A 90 -3.38 12.20 -11.74
CA LEU A 90 -2.40 13.20 -11.32
C LEU A 90 -2.04 14.18 -12.45
N GLU A 91 -1.96 13.71 -13.70
CA GLU A 91 -1.72 14.58 -14.87
C GLU A 91 -2.89 15.54 -15.14
N GLY A 92 -4.12 15.13 -14.78
CA GLY A 92 -5.31 15.98 -14.86
C GLY A 92 -5.48 16.98 -13.71
N MET A 93 -4.64 16.95 -12.67
CA MET A 93 -4.76 17.83 -11.50
C MET A 93 -4.01 19.16 -11.72
N ASP A 94 -4.56 20.25 -11.17
CA ASP A 94 -3.91 21.55 -11.18
C ASP A 94 -2.67 21.57 -10.26
N LYS A 95 -1.64 22.37 -10.62
CA LYS A 95 -0.39 22.48 -9.83
C LYS A 95 -0.61 22.80 -8.34
N LYS A 96 -1.67 23.55 -8.01
CA LYS A 96 -2.00 23.86 -6.60
C LYS A 96 -2.41 22.64 -5.80
N GLU A 97 -3.05 21.66 -6.42
CA GLU A 97 -3.46 20.41 -5.77
C GLU A 97 -2.26 19.47 -5.60
N LEU A 98 -1.32 19.47 -6.55
CA LEU A 98 -0.05 18.75 -6.51
C LEU A 98 0.96 19.34 -5.50
N ASP A 99 0.91 20.64 -5.22
CA ASP A 99 1.79 21.27 -4.22
C ASP A 99 1.36 20.93 -2.78
N LEU A 100 0.08 20.62 -2.55
CA LEU A 100 -0.44 20.21 -1.25
C LEU A 100 0.08 18.81 -0.85
N THR A 101 0.31 17.92 -1.82
CA THR A 101 0.94 16.61 -1.60
C THR A 101 2.42 16.73 -1.23
N GLN A 102 3.15 17.69 -1.80
CA GLN A 102 4.60 17.82 -1.54
C GLN A 102 4.93 18.43 -0.17
N LYS A 103 4.11 19.36 0.34
CA LYS A 103 4.43 20.07 1.60
C LYS A 103 4.29 19.24 2.88
N LYS A 104 3.59 18.10 2.85
CA LYS A 104 3.43 17.23 4.03
C LYS A 104 4.53 16.18 4.18
N ASN A 105 5.19 15.79 3.09
CA ASN A 105 6.26 14.76 3.07
C ASN A 105 7.62 15.23 3.67
N LEU A 106 7.63 16.35 4.40
CA LEU A 106 8.83 17.06 4.86
C LEU A 106 8.87 17.32 6.36
N LYS A 107 8.02 16.66 7.17
CA LYS A 107 8.18 16.69 8.62
C LYS A 107 8.84 15.41 9.13
N PRO A 108 9.90 15.54 9.97
CA PRO A 108 10.70 14.44 10.48
C PRO A 108 9.90 13.51 11.39
#